data_AF-A0AAN6GIE4-F1
#
_entry.id   AF-A0AAN6GIE4-F1
#
_cell.length_a   1.000
_cell.length_b   1.000
_cell.length_c   1.000
_cell.angle_alpha   90.00
_cell.angle_beta   90.00
_cell.angle_gamma   90.00
#
_symmetry.space_group_name_H-M   'P 1'
#
loop_
_entity.id
_entity.type
_entity.pdbx_description
1 polymer ?
#
loop_
_entity_poly.entity_id
_entity_poly.type
_entity_poly.pdbx_seq_one_letter_code
_entity_poly.pdbx_strand_id
1 'polypeptide(L)' 'SWERIDTKVRPSARSGHRMAAWKQYLILFGGFVDTGARTTYLNDCWVFDTLDYKWSEIKSNPIRWPS' A
#
# COMPACT_ATOMS: atom_id res chain seq x y z
N SER A 1 16.50 18.11 -5.27
CA SER A 1 15.18 18.77 -5.14
C SER A 1 14.15 17.73 -4.79
N TRP A 2 12.99 18.14 -4.25
CA TRP A 2 11.85 17.24 -4.04
C TRP A 2 10.90 17.32 -5.21
N GLU A 3 10.32 16.19 -5.58
CA GLU A 3 9.30 16.09 -6.63
C GLU A 3 8.07 15.33 -6.10
N ARG A 4 6.90 15.76 -6.54
CA ARG A 4 5.63 15.12 -6.23
C ARG A 4 5.24 14.18 -7.36
N ILE A 5 5.03 12.91 -7.02
CA ILE A 5 4.48 11.92 -7.95
C ILE A 5 2.96 11.89 -7.76
N ASP A 6 2.20 12.34 -8.76
CA ASP A 6 0.74 12.29 -8.76
C ASP A 6 0.22 11.02 -9.44
N THR A 7 -0.47 10.17 -8.67
CA THR A 7 -1.11 8.95 -9.17
C THR A 7 -2.61 8.99 -8.91
N LYS A 8 -3.41 8.55 -9.89
CA LYS A 8 -4.88 8.43 -9.75
C LYS A 8 -5.27 7.24 -8.86
N VAL A 9 -4.58 6.11 -9.03
CA VAL A 9 -4.72 4.91 -8.19
C VAL A 9 -3.63 4.94 -7.12
N ARG A 10 -4.02 4.78 -5.85
CA ARG A 10 -3.12 4.79 -4.70
C ARG A 10 -3.83 4.28 -3.44
N PRO A 11 -3.08 3.80 -2.43
CA PRO A 11 -3.64 3.54 -1.12
C PRO A 11 -4.32 4.78 -0.53
N SER A 12 -5.32 4.57 0.31
CA SER A 12 -5.89 5.61 1.17
C SER A 12 -4.82 6.21 2.10
N ALA A 13 -5.03 7.47 2.51
CA ALA A 13 -4.21 8.11 3.53
C ALA A 13 -4.20 7.28 4.81
N ARG A 14 -3.03 7.04 5.40
CA ARG A 14 -2.82 6.11 6.52
C ARG A 14 -1.57 6.46 7.33
N SER A 15 -1.60 6.13 8.61
CA SER A 15 -0.49 6.25 9.56
C SER A 15 -0.04 4.88 10.06
N GLY A 16 1.17 4.79 10.62
CA GLY A 16 1.66 3.56 11.25
C GLY A 16 1.79 2.35 10.33
N HIS A 17 1.77 2.54 9.01
CA HIS A 17 1.97 1.47 8.03
C HIS A 17 3.41 0.92 8.11
N ARG A 18 3.63 -0.24 7.52
CA ARG A 18 4.99 -0.79 7.31
C ARG A 18 5.30 -0.75 5.82
N MET A 19 6.54 -0.41 5.49
CA MET A 19 7.00 -0.34 4.12
C MET A 19 8.36 -1.02 3.97
N ALA A 20 8.56 -1.74 2.88
CA ALA A 20 9.82 -2.36 2.50
C ALA A 20 10.13 -2.08 1.03
N ALA A 21 11.40 -1.88 0.71
CA ALA A 21 11.86 -1.78 -0.67
C ALA A 21 12.40 -3.14 -1.12
N TRP A 22 12.01 -3.58 -2.31
CA TRP A 22 12.53 -4.79 -2.95
C TRP A 22 12.63 -4.60 -4.45
N LYS A 23 13.86 -4.59 -4.99
CA LYS A 23 14.14 -4.24 -6.38
C LYS A 23 13.50 -2.88 -6.75
N GLN A 24 12.73 -2.80 -7.83
CA GLN A 24 11.98 -1.61 -8.26
C GLN A 24 10.66 -1.39 -7.51
N TYR A 25 10.37 -2.17 -6.47
CA TYR A 25 9.09 -2.15 -5.80
C TYR A 25 9.18 -1.57 -4.39
N LEU A 26 8.23 -0.69 -4.05
CA LEU A 26 7.94 -0.34 -2.67
C LEU A 26 6.67 -1.09 -2.24
N ILE A 27 6.81 -1.95 -1.24
CA ILE A 27 5.72 -2.76 -0.70
C ILE A 27 5.21 -2.06 0.55
N LEU A 28 3.93 -1.72 0.58
CA LEU A 28 3.25 -1.10 1.70
C LEU A 28 2.21 -2.07 2.27
N PHE A 29 2.21 -2.25 3.58
CA PHE A 29 1.24 -3.11 4.26
C PHE A 29 0.57 -2.41 5.43
N GLY A 30 -0.75 -2.54 5.47
CA GLY A 30 -1.62 -2.13 6.57
C GLY A 30 -1.49 -0.66 6.95
N GLY A 31 -1.42 -0.41 8.26
CA GLY A 31 -1.51 0.92 8.87
C GLY A 31 -2.90 1.18 9.44
N PHE A 32 -3.18 2.44 9.78
CA PHE A 32 -4.49 2.84 10.30
C PHE A 32 -4.90 4.22 9.82
N VAL A 33 -6.21 4.45 9.78
CA VAL A 33 -6.84 5.75 9.61
C VAL A 33 -7.39 6.17 10.96
N ASP A 34 -7.02 7.36 11.44
CA ASP A 34 -7.55 7.93 12.67
C ASP A 34 -8.19 9.29 12.38
N THR A 35 -9.47 9.43 12.71
CA THR A 35 -10.23 10.68 12.55
C THR A 35 -10.42 11.42 13.88
N GLY A 36 -9.83 10.95 14.98
CA GLY A 36 -10.02 11.43 16.34
C GLY A 36 -11.28 10.87 17.01
N ALA A 37 -12.32 10.51 16.24
CA ALA A 37 -13.51 9.83 16.74
C ALA A 37 -13.43 8.30 16.59
N ARG A 38 -12.68 7.81 15.59
CA ARG A 38 -12.53 6.39 15.31
C ARG A 38 -11.18 6.09 14.69
N THR A 39 -10.54 5.04 15.17
CA THR A 39 -9.38 4.41 14.54
C THR A 39 -9.82 3.16 13.77
N THR A 40 -9.45 3.08 12.50
CA THR A 40 -9.69 1.90 11.64
C THR A 40 -8.36 1.36 11.16
N TYR A 41 -8.05 0.12 11.53
CA TYR A 41 -6.86 -0.57 11.06
C TYR A 41 -7.09 -1.17 9.68
N LEU A 42 -6.07 -1.07 8.83
CA LEU A 42 -6.06 -1.57 7.47
C LEU A 42 -5.26 -2.87 7.41
N ASN A 43 -5.71 -3.82 6.60
CA ASN A 43 -5.06 -5.10 6.34
C ASN A 43 -4.76 -5.32 4.84
N ASP A 44 -4.79 -4.24 4.05
CA ASP A 44 -4.50 -4.25 2.63
C ASP A 44 -2.98 -4.23 2.36
N CYS A 45 -2.61 -4.72 1.19
CA CYS A 45 -1.24 -4.73 0.70
C CYS A 45 -1.19 -3.98 -0.63
N TRP A 46 -0.25 -3.06 -0.76
CA TRP A 46 -0.04 -2.24 -1.94
C TRP A 46 1.40 -2.34 -2.40
N VAL A 47 1.60 -2.28 -3.72
CA VAL A 47 2.93 -2.24 -4.33
C VAL A 47 3.01 -1.02 -5.25
N PHE A 48 4.09 -0.26 -5.11
CA PHE A 48 4.46 0.82 -6.01
C PHE A 48 5.61 0.37 -6.90
N ASP A 49 5.44 0.46 -8.21
CA ASP A 49 6.51 0.25 -9.19
C ASP A 49 7.22 1.59 -9.46
N THR A 50 8.51 1.67 -9.15
CA THR A 50 9.32 2.90 -9.31
C THR A 50 9.77 3.17 -10.75
N LEU A 51 9.59 2.23 -11.68
CA LEU A 51 9.84 2.45 -13.11
C LEU A 51 8.61 3.05 -13.77
N ASP A 52 7.45 2.49 -13.45
CA ASP A 52 6.16 2.86 -14.04
C ASP A 52 5.43 3.96 -13.27
N TYR A 53 5.88 4.27 -12.05
CA TYR A 53 5.23 5.18 -11.11
C TYR A 53 3.76 4.85 -10.85
N LYS A 54 3.46 3.55 -10.68
CA LYS A 54 2.10 3.03 -10.50
C LYS A 54 1.93 2.25 -9.20
N TRP A 55 0.81 2.51 -8.54
CA TRP A 55 0.34 1.69 -7.42
C TRP A 55 -0.58 0.58 -7.89
N SER A 56 -0.42 -0.61 -7.31
CA SER A 56 -1.33 -1.75 -7.47
C SER A 56 -1.68 -2.34 -6.10
N GLU A 57 -2.96 -2.62 -5.86
CA GLU A 57 -3.40 -3.35 -4.68
C GLU A 57 -3.22 -4.86 -4.90
N ILE A 58 -2.54 -5.52 -3.96
CA ILE A 58 -2.37 -6.97 -3.98
C ILE A 58 -3.52 -7.59 -3.22
N LYS A 59 -4.51 -8.10 -3.95
CA LYS A 59 -5.62 -8.85 -3.38
C LYS A 59 -5.19 -10.28 -3.13
N SER A 60 -5.24 -10.72 -1.87
CA SER A 60 -5.07 -12.14 -1.56
C SER A 60 -6.20 -12.91 -2.23
N ASN A 61 -5.86 -13.83 -3.14
CA ASN A 61 -6.84 -14.78 -3.65
C ASN A 61 -6.89 -15.96 -2.66
N PRO A 62 -8.01 -16.16 -1.93
CA PRO A 62 -8.10 -17.20 -0.90
C PRO A 62 -8.03 -18.64 -1.46
N ILE A 63 -8.00 -18.83 -2.79
CA ILE A 63 -8.18 -20.14 -3.45
C ILE A 63 -6.85 -20.88 -3.73
N ARG A 64 -5.66 -20.33 -3.42
CA ARG A 64 -4.38 -20.99 -3.77
C ARG A 64 -3.65 -21.62 -2.58
N TRP A 65 -4.30 -22.57 -1.93
CA TRP A 65 -3.61 -23.64 -1.23
C TRP A 65 -3.86 -24.96 -1.98
N PRO A 66 -2.88 -25.52 -2.72
CA PRO A 66 -2.93 -26.95 -3.01
C PRO A 66 -2.65 -27.66 -1.70
N SER A 67 -3.64 -28.39 -1.18
CA SER A 67 -3.43 -29.43 -0.18
C SER A 67 -2.31 -30.38 -0.60
#